data_AF-A0A443SF99-F1
#
_entry.id   AF-A0A443SF99-F1
#
_cell.length_a   1.000
_cell.length_b   1.000
_cell.length_c   1.000
_cell.angle_alpha   90.00
_cell.angle_beta   90.00
_cell.angle_gamma   90.00
#
_symmetry.space_group_name_H-M   'P 1'
#
loop_
_entity.id
_entity.type
_entity.pdbx_description
1 polymer ?
#
loop_
_entity_poly.entity_id
_entity_poly.type
_entity_poly.pdbx_seq_one_letter_code
_entity_poly.pdbx_strand_id
1 'polypeptide(L)'
;MPSSGSNNGDTSCQLQNRKKRRGMIEKRRRDRINSSLNELRRLVPAAFEKQGSAKLEKAEILQMTVDHLRGLHAKAIALFCEPH
;
A
#
# COMPACT_ATOMS: atom_id res chain seq x y z
N MET A 1 38.22 -22.09 39.95
CA MET A 1 37.30 -22.34 38.82
C MET A 1 35.89 -21.95 39.26
N PRO A 2 35.30 -20.83 38.83
CA PRO A 2 33.88 -20.58 39.02
C PRO A 2 33.07 -20.94 37.77
N SER A 3 31.91 -21.51 38.05
CA SER A 3 31.01 -22.21 37.15
C SER A 3 30.15 -21.29 36.28
N SER A 4 29.70 -21.87 35.17
CA SER A 4 28.64 -21.45 34.25
C SER A 4 27.49 -20.67 34.91
N GLY A 5 27.34 -19.39 34.52
CA GLY A 5 26.12 -18.60 34.71
C GLY A 5 25.30 -18.60 33.41
N SER A 6 24.27 -19.43 33.36
CA SER A 6 23.31 -19.46 32.25
C SER A 6 22.36 -18.25 32.34
N ASN A 7 22.64 -17.18 31.59
CA ASN A 7 21.80 -15.98 31.51
C ASN A 7 20.57 -16.22 30.62
N ASN A 8 19.54 -16.87 31.18
CA ASN A 8 18.25 -17.09 30.52
C ASN A 8 17.26 -15.91 30.62
N GLY A 9 17.68 -14.77 31.18
CA GLY A 9 16.84 -13.57 31.36
C GLY A 9 16.80 -12.58 30.18
N ASP A 10 17.73 -12.64 29.23
CA ASP A 10 17.86 -11.64 28.15
C ASP A 10 17.00 -11.95 26.91
N THR A 11 16.66 -13.22 26.67
CA THR A 11 16.03 -13.67 25.43
C THR A 11 14.60 -13.16 25.25
N SER A 12 13.83 -13.05 26.35
CA SER A 12 12.43 -12.60 26.33
C SER A 12 12.28 -11.12 25.97
N CYS A 13 13.10 -10.24 26.56
CA CYS A 13 13.13 -8.80 26.29
C CYS A 13 13.55 -8.51 24.84
N GLN A 14 14.55 -9.23 24.33
CA GLN A 14 14.99 -9.13 22.94
C GLN A 14 13.91 -9.59 21.94
N LEU A 15 13.19 -10.67 22.24
CA LEU A 15 12.07 -11.17 21.42
C LEU A 15 10.91 -10.17 21.35
N GLN A 16 10.56 -9.54 22.48
CA GLN A 16 9.55 -8.48 22.53
C GLN A 16 9.99 -7.24 21.73
N ASN A 17 11.26 -6.86 21.80
CA ASN A 17 11.80 -5.72 21.06
C ASN A 17 11.87 -6.00 19.54
N ARG A 18 12.14 -7.24 19.13
CA ARG A 18 12.04 -7.68 17.73
C ARG A 18 10.58 -7.67 17.24
N LYS A 19 9.62 -8.12 18.05
CA LYS A 19 8.18 -8.05 17.75
C LYS A 19 7.68 -6.61 17.61
N LYS A 20 8.07 -5.71 18.52
CA LYS A 20 7.74 -4.26 18.44
C LYS A 20 8.32 -3.63 17.18
N ARG A 21 9.58 -3.90 16.83
CA ARG A 21 10.20 -3.43 15.57
C ARG A 21 9.47 -3.96 14.33
N ARG A 22 9.10 -5.24 14.31
CA ARG A 22 8.29 -5.84 13.23
C ARG A 22 6.94 -5.14 13.08
N GLY A 23 6.26 -4.84 14.19
CA GLY A 23 5.01 -4.10 14.19
C GLY A 23 5.11 -2.68 13.61
N MET A 24 6.22 -1.97 13.88
CA MET A 24 6.47 -0.64 13.34
C MET A 24 6.72 -0.63 11.83
N ILE A 25 7.49 -1.61 11.34
CA ILE A 25 7.75 -1.77 9.89
C ILE A 25 6.43 -2.06 9.15
N GLU A 26 5.62 -2.98 9.68
CA GLU A 26 4.33 -3.31 9.07
C GLU A 26 3.34 -2.16 9.15
N LYS A 27 3.34 -1.38 10.25
CA LYS A 27 2.56 -0.14 10.33
C LYS A 27 2.93 0.83 9.21
N ARG A 28 4.23 1.15 9.05
CA ARG A 28 4.70 2.00 7.95
C ARG A 28 4.32 1.46 6.58
N ARG A 29 4.41 0.14 6.36
CA ARG A 29 4.00 -0.48 5.09
C ARG A 29 2.51 -0.25 4.82
N ARG A 30 1.66 -0.48 5.82
CA ARG A 30 0.21 -0.25 5.73
C ARG A 30 -0.13 1.22 5.49
N ASP A 31 0.55 2.14 6.17
CA ASP A 31 0.36 3.58 6.00
C ASP A 31 0.72 4.02 4.58
N ARG A 32 1.84 3.53 4.04
CA ARG A 32 2.22 3.78 2.64
C ARG A 32 1.16 3.30 1.65
N ILE A 33 0.67 2.06 1.81
CA ILE A 33 -0.38 1.51 0.95
C ILE A 33 -1.67 2.34 1.03
N ASN A 34 -2.08 2.72 2.24
CA ASN A 34 -3.29 3.51 2.42
C ASN A 34 -3.14 4.93 1.84
N SER A 35 -1.95 5.52 1.95
CA SER A 35 -1.64 6.82 1.33
C SER A 35 -1.79 6.74 -0.19
N SER A 36 -1.19 5.73 -0.83
CA SER A 36 -1.31 5.52 -2.27
C SER A 36 -2.76 5.31 -2.70
N LEU A 37 -3.54 4.50 -1.97
CA LEU A 37 -4.96 4.30 -2.28
C LEU A 37 -5.79 5.60 -2.17
N ASN A 38 -5.49 6.46 -1.20
CA ASN A 38 -6.13 7.75 -1.07
C ASN A 38 -5.73 8.72 -2.18
N GLU A 39 -4.50 8.62 -2.67
CA GLU A 39 -4.04 9.40 -3.81
C GLU A 39 -4.70 8.94 -5.11
N LEU A 40 -4.78 7.63 -5.35
CA LEU A 40 -5.51 7.06 -6.47
C LEU A 40 -6.98 7.50 -6.51
N ARG A 41 -7.65 7.57 -5.35
CA ARG A 41 -9.01 8.12 -5.26
C ARG A 41 -9.14 9.55 -5.78
N ARG A 42 -8.11 10.38 -5.61
CA ARG A 42 -8.13 11.78 -6.06
C ARG A 42 -7.71 11.92 -7.53
N LEU A 43 -6.83 11.06 -8.00
CA LEU A 43 -6.29 11.13 -9.37
C LEU A 43 -7.19 10.45 -10.41
N VAL A 44 -7.93 9.41 -10.03
CA VAL A 44 -8.76 8.64 -10.95
C VAL A 44 -10.17 9.23 -10.99
N PRO A 45 -10.66 9.76 -12.13
CA PRO A 45 -11.92 10.49 -12.20
C PRO A 45 -13.11 9.69 -11.67
N ALA A 46 -13.26 8.43 -12.08
CA ALA A 46 -14.36 7.60 -11.64
C ALA A 46 -14.29 7.30 -10.12
N ALA A 47 -13.08 7.16 -9.55
CA ALA A 47 -12.93 6.94 -8.11
C ALA A 47 -13.19 8.22 -7.30
N PHE A 48 -12.87 9.37 -7.87
CA PHE A 48 -13.14 10.70 -7.30
C PHE A 48 -14.64 10.99 -7.25
N GLU A 49 -15.38 10.70 -8.32
CA GLU A 49 -16.85 10.85 -8.37
C GLU A 49 -17.55 10.03 -7.27
N LYS A 50 -17.04 8.82 -7.00
CA LYS A 50 -17.57 7.96 -5.95
C LYS A 50 -17.11 8.32 -4.53
N GLN A 51 -16.26 9.34 -4.34
CA GLN A 51 -15.75 9.74 -3.01
C GLN A 51 -16.86 10.19 -2.04
N GLY A 52 -17.98 10.70 -2.56
CA GLY A 52 -19.16 11.10 -1.78
C GLY A 52 -20.09 9.94 -1.39
N SER A 53 -19.85 8.73 -1.92
CA SER A 53 -20.63 7.53 -1.60
C SER A 53 -19.99 6.71 -0.48
N ALA A 54 -20.64 5.62 -0.07
CA ALA A 54 -20.11 4.71 0.94
C ALA A 54 -18.64 4.33 0.66
N LYS A 55 -17.86 4.12 1.73
CA LYS A 55 -16.42 3.86 1.69
C LYS A 55 -16.04 2.84 0.61
N LEU A 56 -15.52 3.30 -0.53
CA LEU A 56 -15.07 2.41 -1.61
C LEU A 56 -14.12 1.34 -1.11
N GLU A 57 -14.32 0.14 -1.62
CA GLU A 57 -13.49 -1.02 -1.34
C GLU A 57 -12.11 -0.86 -1.98
N LYS A 58 -11.08 -1.45 -1.37
CA LYS A 58 -9.71 -1.35 -1.90
C LYS A 58 -9.59 -1.96 -3.29
N ALA A 59 -10.29 -3.08 -3.53
CA ALA A 59 -10.31 -3.74 -4.84
C ALA A 59 -10.94 -2.84 -5.91
N GLU A 60 -12.03 -2.13 -5.58
CA GLU A 60 -12.70 -1.23 -6.51
C GLU A 60 -11.78 -0.06 -6.91
N ILE A 61 -11.10 0.58 -5.95
CA ILE A 61 -10.14 1.66 -6.24
C ILE A 61 -9.04 1.17 -7.21
N LEU A 62 -8.50 -0.03 -6.98
CA LEU A 62 -7.48 -0.62 -7.83
C LEU A 62 -8.01 -0.91 -9.24
N GLN A 63 -9.21 -1.47 -9.36
CA GLN A 63 -9.82 -1.77 -10.65
C GLN A 63 -10.07 -0.50 -11.46
N MET A 64 -10.69 0.52 -10.86
CA MET A 64 -10.95 1.81 -11.51
C MET A 64 -9.67 2.49 -11.97
N THR A 65 -8.58 2.34 -11.21
CA THR A 65 -7.26 2.85 -11.58
C THR A 65 -6.72 2.11 -12.81
N VAL A 66 -6.79 0.78 -12.84
CA VAL A 66 -6.32 -0.04 -13.97
C VAL A 66 -7.09 0.30 -15.24
N ASP A 67 -8.41 0.45 -15.15
CA ASP A 67 -9.26 0.81 -16.29
C ASP A 67 -8.93 2.21 -16.81
N HIS A 68 -8.68 3.17 -15.92
CA HIS A 68 -8.22 4.50 -16.30
C HIS A 68 -6.88 4.46 -17.06
N LEU A 69 -5.91 3.69 -16.56
CA LEU A 69 -4.60 3.53 -17.21
C LEU A 69 -4.71 2.84 -18.58
N ARG A 70 -5.56 1.81 -18.71
CA ARG A 70 -5.84 1.17 -20.00
C ARG A 70 -6.46 2.15 -20.99
N GLY A 71 -7.40 2.97 -20.54
CA GLY A 71 -8.00 4.03 -21.36
C GLY A 71 -6.97 5.06 -21.82
N LEU A 72 -6.07 5.50 -20.93
CA LEU A 72 -4.99 6.43 -21.28
C LEU A 72 -4.03 5.82 -22.31
N HIS A 73 -3.66 4.54 -22.13
CA HIS A 73 -2.76 3.85 -23.06
C HIS A 73 -3.40 3.70 -24.45
N ALA A 74 -4.69 3.32 -24.51
CA ALA A 74 -5.41 3.20 -25.77
C ALA A 74 -5.53 4.56 -26.50
N LYS A 75 -5.85 5.64 -25.76
CA LYS A 75 -5.90 7.00 -26.32
C LYS A 75 -4.54 7.46 -26.81
N ALA A 76 -3.48 7.20 -26.06
CA ALA A 76 -2.13 7.53 -26.48
C ALA A 76 -1.81 6.83 -27.81
N ILE A 77 -2.02 5.52 -27.91
CA ILE A 77 -1.81 4.76 -29.17
C ILE A 77 -2.66 5.32 -30.31
N ALA A 78 -3.94 5.62 -30.07
CA ALA A 78 -4.80 6.19 -31.09
C ALA A 78 -4.28 7.54 -31.61
N LEU A 79 -3.78 8.42 -30.72
CA LEU A 79 -3.17 9.69 -31.11
C LEU A 79 -1.86 9.53 -31.90
N PHE A 80 -1.13 8.44 -31.70
CA PHE A 80 0.09 8.13 -32.48
C PHE A 80 -0.20 7.38 -33.79
N CYS A 81 -1.43 6.92 -34.01
CA CYS A 81 -1.83 6.12 -35.16
C CYS A 81 -2.76 6.87 -36.12
N GLU A 82 -3.14 8.13 -35.84
CA GLU A 82 -3.86 8.99 -36.77
C GLU A 82 -3.01 9.22 -38.04
N PRO A 83 -3.42 8.68 -39.21
CA PRO A 83 -2.72 8.93 -40.46
C PRO A 83 -3.12 10.32 -40.99
N HIS A 84 -2.13 11.14 -41.30
CA HIS A 84 -2.29 12.26 -42.24
C HIS A 84 -2.33 11.70 -43.67
#